data_AF-A0AAU1V2M9-F1
#
_entry.id   AF-A0AAU1V2M9-F1
#
_cell.length_a   1.000
_cell.length_b   1.000
_cell.length_c   1.000
_cell.angle_alpha   90.00
_cell.angle_beta   90.00
_cell.angle_gamma   90.00
#
_symmetry.space_group_name_H-M   'P 1'
#
loop_
_entity.id
_entity.type
_entity.pdbx_description
1 polymer ?
#
loop_
_entity_poly.entity_id
_entity_poly.type
_entity_poly.pdbx_seq_one_letter_code
_entity_poly.pdbx_strand_id
1 'polypeptide(L)'
;MRNHRFSTCFAAQQRAAANITTFGQVGAGGPVPGMYLNSLTPVPEAQADVDLLTALVRYDALVEAGNRRQLPAIGWGSGAVCLLLALLTGVYAVLLPLAVLLPAMMFGALRVNTARRAKLSRQLTAAGCTQVRDDAGRERYVRPVPFGASSQQA
;
A
#
# COMPACT_ATOMS: atom_id res chain seq x y z
N MET A 1 11.22 -23.10 -12.13
CA MET A 1 10.83 -22.35 -10.91
C MET A 1 11.79 -21.18 -10.79
N ARG A 2 11.35 -19.96 -11.11
CA ARG A 2 12.19 -18.92 -11.73
C ARG A 2 12.29 -17.67 -10.83
N ASN A 3 13.51 -17.39 -10.35
CA ASN A 3 14.22 -16.11 -10.04
C ASN A 3 13.51 -14.77 -9.75
N HIS A 4 12.19 -14.67 -9.53
CA HIS A 4 11.55 -13.36 -9.40
C HIS A 4 11.85 -12.58 -8.10
N ARG A 5 12.14 -13.27 -6.98
CA ARG A 5 12.39 -12.58 -5.69
C ARG A 5 13.77 -11.92 -5.58
N PHE A 6 14.79 -12.46 -6.25
CA PHE A 6 16.14 -11.90 -6.20
C PHE A 6 16.27 -10.65 -7.10
N SER A 7 15.64 -10.66 -8.27
CA SER A 7 15.66 -9.50 -9.19
C SER A 7 14.95 -8.27 -8.63
N THR A 8 13.88 -8.43 -7.85
CA THR A 8 13.17 -7.30 -7.21
C THR A 8 13.99 -6.62 -6.13
N CYS A 9 14.81 -7.39 -5.40
CA CYS A 9 15.68 -6.84 -4.36
C CYS A 9 16.81 -6.01 -4.99
N PHE A 10 17.45 -6.51 -6.04
CA PHE A 10 18.49 -5.78 -6.76
C PHE A 10 17.96 -4.51 -7.44
N ALA A 11 16.83 -4.58 -8.15
CA ALA A 11 16.24 -3.41 -8.79
C ALA A 11 15.75 -2.35 -7.79
N ALA A 12 15.29 -2.76 -6.60
CA ALA A 12 14.97 -1.85 -5.51
C ALA A 12 16.22 -1.20 -4.93
N GLN A 13 17.30 -1.97 -4.75
CA GLN A 13 18.58 -1.51 -4.24
C GLN A 13 19.25 -0.52 -5.20
N GLN A 14 19.14 -0.77 -6.51
CA GLN A 14 19.65 0.10 -7.56
C GLN A 14 18.88 1.42 -7.64
N ARG A 15 17.54 1.39 -7.45
CA ARG A 15 16.72 2.61 -7.32
C ARG A 15 17.03 3.38 -6.03
N ALA A 16 17.24 2.68 -4.92
CA ALA A 16 17.62 3.31 -3.66
C ALA A 16 18.99 4.01 -3.78
N ALA A 17 19.97 3.34 -4.40
CA ALA A 17 21.28 3.92 -4.68
C ALA A 17 21.17 5.17 -5.57
N ALA A 18 20.40 5.10 -6.67
CA ALA A 18 20.17 6.24 -7.56
C ALA A 18 19.49 7.43 -6.86
N ASN A 19 18.56 7.17 -5.94
CA ASN A 19 17.93 8.22 -5.14
C ASN A 19 18.89 8.86 -4.14
N ILE A 20 19.73 8.06 -3.47
CA ILE A 20 20.74 8.58 -2.54
C ILE A 20 21.76 9.43 -3.28
N THR A 21 22.17 9.05 -4.49
CA THR A 21 23.10 9.87 -5.30
C THR A 21 22.45 11.15 -5.78
N THR A 22 21.18 11.11 -6.18
CA THR A 22 20.44 12.29 -6.67
C THR A 22 20.12 13.27 -5.55
N PHE A 23 19.83 12.75 -4.35
CA PHE A 23 19.43 13.54 -3.19
C PHE A 23 20.33 13.26 -1.98
N GLY A 24 21.65 13.44 -2.15
CA GLY A 24 22.65 13.15 -1.11
C GLY A 24 22.47 13.93 0.21
N GLN A 25 21.68 15.01 0.18
CA GLN A 25 21.30 15.80 1.34
C GLN A 25 20.18 15.18 2.21
N VAL A 26 19.46 14.18 1.71
CA VAL A 26 18.36 13.53 2.43
C VAL A 26 18.91 12.73 3.61
N GLY A 27 18.43 13.04 4.82
CA GLY A 27 18.87 12.39 6.07
C GLY A 27 20.08 13.05 6.74
N ALA A 28 20.72 14.03 6.11
CA ALA A 28 21.84 14.78 6.68
C ALA A 28 21.41 15.95 7.59
N GLY A 29 20.11 16.09 7.88
CA GLY A 29 19.56 17.20 8.67
C GLY A 29 19.55 18.57 7.96
N GLY A 30 19.86 18.60 6.66
CA GLY A 30 19.82 19.81 5.84
C GLY A 30 18.40 20.27 5.48
N PRO A 31 18.24 21.48 4.93
CA PRO A 31 16.95 21.99 4.49
C PRO A 31 16.34 21.10 3.41
N VAL A 32 15.14 20.58 3.66
CA VAL A 32 14.37 19.79 2.69
C VAL A 32 13.43 20.75 1.94
N PRO A 33 13.51 20.83 0.60
CA PRO A 33 12.61 21.67 -0.18
C PRO A 33 11.14 21.34 0.13
N GLY A 34 10.33 22.36 0.41
CA GLY A 34 8.90 22.21 0.71
C GLY A 34 8.57 21.81 2.15
N MET A 35 9.55 21.77 3.06
CA MET A 35 9.33 21.55 4.50
C MET A 35 9.90 22.70 5.33
N TYR A 36 9.29 22.96 6.49
CA TYR A 36 9.89 23.87 7.47
C TYR A 36 11.21 23.28 7.99
N LEU A 37 12.21 24.15 8.19
CA LEU A 37 13.51 23.73 8.70
C LEU A 37 13.35 23.02 10.06
N ASN A 38 14.02 21.87 10.23
CA ASN A 38 13.94 21.03 11.43
C ASN A 38 12.52 20.54 11.79
N SER A 39 11.60 20.48 10.81
CA SER A 39 10.24 19.99 11.01
C SER A 39 9.84 19.00 9.92
N LEU A 40 8.93 18.08 10.26
CA LEU A 40 8.25 17.21 9.29
C LEU A 40 6.96 17.83 8.76
N THR A 41 6.71 19.09 9.10
CA THR A 41 5.56 19.85 8.61
C THR A 41 5.90 20.45 7.25
N PRO A 42 5.14 20.13 6.19
CA PRO A 42 5.30 20.77 4.90
C PRO A 42 4.86 22.24 4.97
N VAL A 43 5.44 23.08 4.10
CA VAL A 43 4.96 24.45 3.90
C VAL A 43 3.58 24.42 3.21
N PRO A 44 2.71 25.42 3.41
CA PRO A 44 1.35 25.43 2.85
C PRO A 44 1.30 25.21 1.34
N GLU A 45 2.29 25.74 0.61
CA GLU A 45 2.42 25.62 -0.84
C GLU A 45 2.74 24.19 -1.28
N ALA A 46 3.43 23.40 -0.45
CA ALA A 46 3.79 22.01 -0.71
C ALA A 46 2.77 20.99 -0.16
N GLN A 47 1.80 21.44 0.67
CA GLN A 47 0.85 20.56 1.34
C GLN A 47 0.05 19.69 0.35
N ALA A 48 -0.43 20.27 -0.75
CA ALA A 48 -1.22 19.56 -1.75
C ALA A 48 -0.43 18.40 -2.39
N ASP A 49 0.86 18.60 -2.62
CA ASP A 49 1.74 17.57 -3.19
C ASP A 49 2.08 16.48 -2.18
N VAL A 50 2.30 16.84 -0.91
CA VAL A 50 2.51 15.88 0.17
C VAL A 50 1.25 15.05 0.44
N ASP A 51 0.07 15.66 0.36
CA ASP A 51 -1.21 14.95 0.50
C ASP A 51 -1.42 13.94 -0.64
N LEU A 52 -1.07 14.33 -1.88
CA LEU A 52 -1.12 13.44 -3.03
C LEU A 52 -0.14 12.26 -2.88
N LEU A 53 1.10 12.52 -2.46
CA LEU A 53 2.10 11.49 -2.18
C LEU A 53 1.63 10.56 -1.05
N THR A 54 1.05 11.11 0.00
CA THR A 54 0.48 10.34 1.11
C THR A 54 -0.67 9.45 0.63
N ALA A 55 -1.53 9.94 -0.27
CA ALA A 55 -2.60 9.16 -0.86
C ALA A 55 -2.06 8.02 -1.73
N LEU A 56 -1.01 8.25 -2.52
CA LEU A 56 -0.33 7.21 -3.32
C LEU A 56 0.27 6.12 -2.42
N VAL A 57 1.03 6.51 -1.40
CA VAL A 57 1.65 5.56 -0.45
C VAL A 57 0.59 4.75 0.28
N ARG A 58 -0.50 5.38 0.73
CA ARG A 58 -1.62 4.68 1.37
C ARG A 58 -2.30 3.71 0.41
N TYR A 59 -2.48 4.10 -0.86
CA TYR A 59 -3.04 3.21 -1.86
C TYR A 59 -2.15 1.98 -2.08
N ASP A 60 -0.84 2.18 -2.29
CA ASP A 60 0.15 1.10 -2.46
C ASP A 60 0.21 0.18 -1.22
N ALA A 61 0.22 0.73 -0.01
CA ALA A 61 0.21 -0.05 1.23
C ALA A 61 -1.05 -0.91 1.38
N LEU A 62 -2.23 -0.40 0.96
CA LEU A 62 -3.47 -1.16 0.95
C LEU A 62 -3.50 -2.25 -0.12
N VAL A 63 -2.73 -2.11 -1.20
CA VAL A 63 -2.52 -3.17 -2.20
C VAL A 63 -1.74 -4.32 -1.58
N GLU A 64 -0.64 -4.02 -0.88
CA GLU A 64 0.25 -5.01 -0.26
C GLU A 64 -0.45 -5.73 0.92
N ALA A 65 -1.10 -4.97 1.82
CA ALA A 65 -1.82 -5.51 2.96
C ALA A 65 -3.08 -6.31 2.54
N GLY A 66 -3.65 -5.98 1.38
CA GLY A 66 -4.83 -6.63 0.84
C GLY A 66 -4.51 -7.82 -0.05
N ASN A 67 -3.72 -8.79 0.41
CA ASN A 67 -3.49 -10.03 -0.34
C ASN A 67 -4.81 -10.83 -0.46
N ARG A 68 -5.59 -10.49 -1.50
CA ARG A 68 -6.94 -10.99 -1.77
C ARG A 68 -7.03 -12.51 -1.83
N ARG A 69 -5.92 -13.22 -2.06
CA ARG A 69 -5.90 -14.68 -2.07
C ARG A 69 -5.63 -15.29 -0.69
N GLN A 70 -4.80 -14.67 0.13
CA GLN A 70 -4.43 -15.23 1.44
C GLN A 70 -5.49 -14.95 2.51
N LEU A 71 -6.04 -13.73 2.57
CA LEU A 71 -7.01 -13.35 3.60
C LEU A 71 -8.28 -14.22 3.62
N PRO A 72 -8.96 -14.50 2.48
CA PRO A 72 -10.11 -15.40 2.52
C PRO A 72 -9.71 -16.85 2.77
N ALA A 73 -8.53 -17.29 2.31
CA ALA A 73 -8.04 -18.65 2.60
C ALA A 73 -7.79 -18.87 4.10
N ILE A 74 -7.21 -17.88 4.79
CA ILE A 74 -7.00 -17.91 6.25
C ILE A 74 -8.35 -17.81 6.98
N GLY A 75 -9.27 -16.96 6.51
CA GLY A 75 -10.61 -16.85 7.07
C GLY A 75 -11.39 -18.16 7.01
N TRP A 76 -11.49 -18.76 5.81
CA TRP A 76 -12.16 -20.06 5.63
C TRP A 76 -11.43 -21.20 6.33
N GLY A 77 -10.10 -21.22 6.27
CA GLY A 77 -9.29 -22.22 6.95
C GLY A 77 -9.50 -22.22 8.46
N SER A 78 -9.48 -21.04 9.09
CA SER A 78 -9.71 -20.91 10.53
C SER A 78 -11.14 -21.27 10.93
N GLY A 79 -12.15 -20.88 10.13
CA GLY A 79 -13.54 -21.30 10.33
C GLY A 79 -13.73 -22.82 10.24
N ALA A 80 -13.14 -23.47 9.24
CA ALA A 80 -13.21 -24.92 9.06
C ALA A 80 -12.55 -25.68 10.22
N VAL A 81 -11.40 -25.20 10.71
CA VAL A 81 -10.71 -25.80 11.87
C VAL A 81 -11.56 -25.67 13.14
N CYS A 82 -12.16 -24.50 13.39
CA CYS A 82 -13.04 -24.31 14.54
C CYS A 82 -14.27 -25.22 14.48
N LEU A 83 -14.84 -25.41 13.28
CA LEU A 83 -15.98 -26.30 13.07
C LEU A 83 -15.59 -27.77 13.30
N LEU A 84 -14.44 -28.20 12.79
CA LEU A 84 -13.89 -29.54 13.06
C LEU A 84 -13.65 -29.78 14.55
N LEU A 85 -13.08 -28.81 15.25
CA LEU A 85 -12.89 -28.88 16.71
C LEU A 85 -14.23 -28.97 17.44
N ALA A 86 -15.26 -28.25 17.00
CA ALA A 86 -16.57 -28.30 17.62
C ALA A 86 -17.17 -29.71 17.52
N LEU A 87 -17.06 -30.34 16.34
CA LEU A 87 -17.54 -31.71 16.11
C LEU A 87 -16.76 -32.75 16.92
N LEU A 88 -15.44 -32.58 17.07
CA LEU A 88 -14.60 -33.53 17.80
C LEU A 88 -14.72 -33.40 19.31
N THR A 89 -14.90 -32.18 19.83
CA THR A 89 -14.90 -31.90 21.28
C THR A 89 -16.30 -31.77 21.88
N GLY A 90 -17.33 -31.57 21.06
CA GLY A 90 -18.69 -31.30 21.51
C GLY A 90 -18.91 -29.91 22.10
N VAL A 91 -17.90 -29.02 22.09
CA VAL A 91 -17.97 -27.66 22.67
C VAL A 91 -18.58 -26.68 21.66
N TYR A 92 -19.87 -26.83 21.39
CA TYR A 92 -20.55 -26.06 20.35
C TYR A 92 -20.79 -24.60 20.72
N ALA A 93 -21.02 -24.29 22.01
CA ALA A 93 -21.43 -22.97 22.47
C ALA A 93 -20.41 -21.86 22.18
N VAL A 94 -19.12 -22.21 22.10
CA VAL A 94 -18.02 -21.25 21.85
C VAL A 94 -17.48 -21.39 20.43
N LEU A 95 -17.30 -22.63 19.95
CA LEU A 95 -16.62 -22.88 18.69
C LEU A 95 -17.47 -22.56 17.46
N LEU A 96 -18.80 -22.75 17.51
CA LEU A 96 -19.69 -22.35 16.42
C LEU A 96 -19.73 -20.83 16.20
N PRO A 97 -19.96 -19.98 17.24
CA PRO A 97 -19.90 -18.55 17.04
C PRO A 97 -18.52 -18.09 16.56
N LEU A 98 -17.42 -18.68 17.06
CA LEU A 98 -16.07 -18.35 16.60
C LEU A 98 -15.85 -18.73 15.13
N ALA A 99 -16.34 -19.90 14.71
CA ALA A 99 -16.25 -20.40 13.33
C ALA A 99 -16.97 -19.50 12.32
N VAL A 100 -18.01 -18.77 12.75
CA VAL A 100 -18.74 -17.82 11.90
C VAL A 100 -18.15 -16.41 12.00
N LEU A 101 -17.80 -15.97 13.22
CA LEU A 101 -17.32 -14.61 13.49
C LEU A 101 -16.00 -14.32 12.79
N LEU A 102 -15.05 -15.26 12.80
CA LEU A 102 -13.72 -15.07 12.20
C LEU A 102 -13.78 -14.84 10.68
N PRO A 103 -14.42 -15.72 9.87
CA PRO A 103 -14.62 -15.46 8.45
C PRO A 103 -15.41 -14.19 8.17
N ALA A 104 -16.46 -13.92 8.95
CA ALA A 104 -17.30 -12.73 8.78
C ALA A 104 -16.51 -11.43 9.02
N MET A 105 -15.70 -11.39 10.07
CA MET A 105 -14.82 -10.26 10.37
C MET A 105 -13.79 -10.04 9.25
N MET A 106 -13.16 -11.12 8.77
CA MET A 106 -12.20 -11.04 7.67
C MET A 106 -12.85 -10.52 6.37
N PHE A 107 -14.05 -11.01 6.05
CA PHE A 107 -14.79 -10.53 4.90
C PHE A 107 -15.19 -9.05 5.04
N GLY A 108 -15.61 -8.64 6.25
CA GLY A 108 -15.87 -7.24 6.57
C GLY A 108 -14.63 -6.35 6.39
N ALA A 109 -13.47 -6.78 6.89
CA ALA A 109 -12.21 -6.06 6.73
C ALA A 109 -11.82 -5.91 5.26
N LEU A 110 -11.98 -6.97 4.45
CA LEU A 110 -11.77 -6.92 3.00
C LEU A 110 -12.70 -5.91 2.33
N ARG A 111 -14.00 -5.91 2.67
CA ARG A 111 -14.97 -4.94 2.14
C ARG A 111 -14.58 -3.50 2.48
N VAL A 112 -14.23 -3.21 3.72
CA VAL A 112 -13.79 -1.87 4.15
C VAL A 112 -12.53 -1.45 3.39
N ASN A 113 -11.55 -2.35 3.24
CA ASN A 113 -10.33 -2.07 2.48
C ASN A 113 -10.66 -1.76 1.01
N THR A 114 -11.54 -2.53 0.36
CA THR A 114 -11.98 -2.23 -1.02
C THR A 114 -12.66 -0.87 -1.14
N ALA A 115 -13.50 -0.49 -0.19
CA ALA A 115 -14.16 0.82 -0.18
C ALA A 115 -13.16 1.95 0.01
N ARG A 116 -12.20 1.80 0.93
CA ARG A 116 -11.11 2.77 1.16
C ARG A 116 -10.24 2.93 -0.09
N ARG A 117 -9.87 1.83 -0.76
CA ARG A 117 -9.13 1.86 -2.03
C ARG A 117 -9.92 2.56 -3.13
N ALA A 118 -11.23 2.34 -3.24
CA ALA A 118 -12.06 3.01 -4.22
C ALA A 118 -12.16 4.53 -3.96
N LYS A 119 -12.17 4.97 -2.70
CA LYS A 119 -12.12 6.40 -2.37
C LYS A 119 -10.76 7.01 -2.76
N LEU A 120 -9.67 6.34 -2.43
CA LEU A 120 -8.31 6.79 -2.77
C LEU A 120 -8.09 6.82 -4.29
N SER A 121 -8.55 5.81 -5.02
CA SER A 121 -8.41 5.79 -6.48
C SER A 121 -9.15 6.95 -7.15
N ARG A 122 -10.34 7.31 -6.66
CA ARG A 122 -11.07 8.50 -7.14
C ARG A 122 -10.30 9.80 -6.86
N GLN A 123 -9.73 9.94 -5.67
CA GLN A 123 -8.91 11.11 -5.33
C GLN A 123 -7.67 11.23 -6.23
N LEU A 124 -6.97 10.11 -6.44
CA LEU A 124 -5.79 10.06 -7.31
C LEU A 124 -6.15 10.37 -8.77
N THR A 125 -7.25 9.82 -9.28
CA THR A 125 -7.71 10.08 -10.64
C THR A 125 -8.13 11.54 -10.82
N ALA A 126 -8.82 12.13 -9.83
CA ALA A 126 -9.19 13.55 -9.86
C ALA A 126 -7.97 14.48 -9.82
N ALA A 127 -6.87 14.06 -9.17
CA ALA A 127 -5.59 14.76 -9.17
C ALA A 127 -4.77 14.56 -10.45
N GLY A 128 -5.31 13.88 -11.46
CA GLY A 128 -4.65 13.63 -12.74
C GLY A 128 -3.67 12.46 -12.74
N CYS A 129 -3.61 11.64 -11.68
CA CYS A 129 -2.80 10.42 -11.67
C CYS A 129 -3.31 9.42 -12.69
N THR A 130 -2.40 8.89 -13.50
CA THR A 130 -2.70 7.84 -14.48
C THR A 130 -2.51 6.47 -13.86
N GLN A 131 -3.43 5.56 -14.14
CA GLN A 131 -3.32 4.17 -13.68
C GLN A 131 -2.45 3.39 -14.65
N VAL A 132 -1.33 2.87 -14.18
CA VAL A 132 -0.37 2.05 -14.94
C VAL A 132 -0.33 0.66 -14.33
N ARG A 133 -0.33 -0.37 -15.18
CA ARG A 133 -0.14 -1.76 -14.74
C ARG A 133 1.35 -2.08 -14.79
N ASP A 134 1.90 -2.55 -13.67
CA ASP A 134 3.32 -2.94 -13.61
C ASP A 134 3.56 -4.33 -14.25
N ASP A 135 4.84 -4.67 -14.46
CA ASP A 135 5.26 -5.95 -15.03
C ASP A 135 4.90 -7.16 -14.13
N ALA A 136 4.60 -6.91 -12.86
CA ALA A 136 4.10 -7.91 -11.91
C ALA A 136 2.56 -8.05 -11.97
N GLY A 137 1.90 -7.34 -12.88
CA GLY A 137 0.46 -7.34 -13.10
C GLY A 137 -0.34 -6.55 -12.06
N ARG A 138 0.32 -5.82 -11.16
CA ARG A 138 -0.29 -4.95 -10.13
C ARG A 138 -0.68 -3.61 -10.73
N GLU A 139 -1.79 -3.06 -10.25
CA GLU A 139 -2.25 -1.72 -10.61
C GLU A 139 -1.57 -0.68 -9.73
N ARG A 140 -0.92 0.30 -10.35
CA ARG A 140 -0.21 1.38 -9.65
C ARG A 140 -0.61 2.73 -10.24
N TYR A 141 -0.77 3.74 -9.39
CA TYR A 141 -1.01 5.10 -9.87
C TYR A 141 0.32 5.83 -10.03
N VAL A 142 0.50 6.47 -11.19
CA VAL A 142 1.65 7.32 -11.51
C VAL A 142 1.19 8.77 -11.53
N ARG A 143 1.92 9.65 -10.83
CA ARG A 143 1.64 11.08 -10.81
C ARG A 143 1.79 11.65 -12.24
N PRO A 144 0.92 12.57 -12.69
CA PRO A 144 1.26 13.40 -13.83
C PRO A 144 2.51 14.20 -13.42
N VAL A 145 3.53 14.27 -14.27
CA VAL A 145 4.76 15.00 -13.93
C VAL A 145 4.42 16.50 -13.91
N PRO A 146 4.42 17.20 -12.76
CA PRO A 146 5.18 18.48 -12.72
C PRO A 146 5.65 18.97 -11.32
N PHE A 147 6.92 19.39 -11.23
CA PHE A 147 7.47 20.71 -10.85
C PHE A 147 9.00 20.56 -10.97
N GLY A 148 9.62 21.09 -12.05
CA GLY A 148 11.08 21.08 -12.25
C GLY A 148 11.64 20.31 -13.47
N ALA A 149 10.84 19.58 -14.25
CA ALA A 149 11.33 18.84 -15.41
C ALA A 149 11.51 19.70 -16.70
N SER A 150 11.04 20.95 -16.70
CA SER A 150 11.13 21.86 -17.86
C SER A 150 12.34 22.79 -17.86
N SER A 151 13.20 22.77 -16.83
CA SER A 151 14.38 23.64 -16.74
C SER A 151 15.71 22.96 -17.04
N GLN A 152 15.70 21.73 -17.59
CA GLN A 152 16.93 20.96 -17.90
C GLN A 152 17.03 20.53 -19.38
N GLN A 153 16.29 21.20 -20.27
CA GLN A 153 16.53 21.19 -21.71
C GLN A 153 16.92 22.62 -22.15
N ALA A 154 18.17 22.97 -21.87
CA ALA A 154 18.92 24.03 -22.54
C ALA A 154 20.35 23.54 -22.73
#